data_AF-A0A4Z2IC29-F1
#
_entry.id   AF-A0A4Z2IC29-F1
#
_cell.length_a   1.000
_cell.length_b   1.000
_cell.length_c   1.000
_cell.angle_alpha   90.00
_cell.angle_beta   90.00
_cell.angle_gamma   90.00
#
_symmetry.space_group_name_H-M   'P 1'
#
loop_
_entity.id
_entity.type
_entity.pdbx_description
1 polymer ?
#
loop_
_entity_poly.entity_id
_entity_poly.type
_entity_poly.pdbx_seq_one_letter_code
_entity_poly.pdbx_strand_id
1 'polypeptide(L)'
;MEDQLLCCEVDSIRRAYQDVNLLNDRVLHTMLKAEENYLPSPNYFKCVQKEIVPKMRKIVATWMLEVCEEQKCEEEVFPLAMNYLDRFLSVEATRKTRLQLLGATCMFLASKMKETVPLTAEKLCIYTDNSVQPGELLVI
;
A
#
# COMPACT_ATOMS: atom_id res chain seq x y z
N MET A 1 44.21 -27.52 -7.96
CA MET A 1 43.22 -26.96 -8.89
C MET A 1 41.99 -26.79 -8.04
N GLU A 2 41.86 -25.62 -7.44
CA GLU A 2 40.82 -25.33 -6.44
C GLU A 2 39.50 -25.10 -7.18
N ASP A 3 38.50 -25.92 -6.83
CA ASP A 3 37.12 -25.72 -7.28
C ASP A 3 36.59 -24.43 -6.63
N GLN A 4 36.70 -23.32 -7.35
CA GLN A 4 36.04 -22.07 -7.02
C GLN A 4 34.54 -22.27 -7.22
N LEU A 5 33.84 -22.63 -6.14
CA LEU A 5 32.40 -22.43 -6.04
C LEU A 5 32.13 -20.93 -6.22
N LEU A 6 31.65 -20.57 -7.41
CA LEU A 6 31.10 -19.27 -7.72
C LEU A 6 29.85 -19.07 -6.85
N CYS A 7 30.04 -18.55 -5.64
CA CYS A 7 28.98 -17.98 -4.85
C CYS A 7 28.40 -16.77 -5.59
N CYS A 8 27.49 -17.03 -6.53
CA CYS A 8 26.58 -16.05 -7.09
C CYS A 8 25.50 -15.71 -6.05
N GLU A 9 25.90 -15.28 -4.85
CA GLU A 9 25.02 -14.58 -3.92
C GLU A 9 24.95 -13.11 -4.37
N VAL A 10 24.44 -12.90 -5.58
CA VAL A 10 23.78 -11.62 -5.85
C VAL A 10 22.44 -11.76 -5.12
N ASP A 11 22.11 -10.82 -4.24
CA ASP A 11 20.77 -10.65 -3.68
C ASP A 11 19.78 -10.43 -4.83
N SER A 12 19.47 -11.52 -5.53
CA SER A 12 18.50 -11.55 -6.59
C SER A 12 17.15 -11.52 -5.91
N ILE A 13 16.40 -10.44 -6.14
CA ILE A 13 15.01 -10.35 -5.73
C ILE A 13 14.33 -11.63 -6.22
N ARG A 14 13.90 -12.49 -5.28
CA ARG A 14 13.28 -13.77 -5.60
C ARG A 14 11.89 -13.53 -6.17
N ARG A 15 11.81 -13.35 -7.48
CA ARG A 15 10.54 -13.25 -8.19
C ARG A 15 10.01 -14.63 -8.56
N ALA A 16 8.70 -14.77 -8.58
CA ALA A 16 8.07 -15.96 -9.13
C ALA A 16 8.46 -16.11 -10.61
N TYR A 17 8.65 -17.36 -11.04
CA TYR A 17 8.85 -17.65 -12.45
C TYR A 17 7.58 -17.34 -13.25
N GLN A 18 7.73 -17.09 -14.54
CA GLN A 18 6.59 -16.84 -15.42
C GLN A 18 5.78 -18.14 -15.60
N ASP A 19 4.56 -18.19 -15.05
CA ASP A 19 3.65 -19.32 -15.22
C ASP A 19 2.74 -19.07 -16.44
N VAL A 20 2.90 -19.90 -17.47
CA VAL A 20 2.11 -19.82 -18.72
C VAL A 20 0.62 -20.02 -18.45
N ASN A 21 0.24 -20.73 -17.37
CA ASN A 21 -1.16 -20.89 -16.97
C ASN A 21 -1.77 -19.60 -16.40
N LEU A 22 -0.96 -18.62 -16.01
CA LEU A 22 -1.40 -17.30 -15.57
C LEU A 22 -1.55 -16.31 -16.75
N LEU A 23 -1.05 -16.66 -17.94
CA LEU A 23 -1.01 -15.79 -19.12
C LEU A 23 -2.08 -16.14 -20.15
N ASN A 24 -3.27 -16.50 -19.69
CA ASN A 24 -4.41 -16.82 -20.55
C ASN A 24 -5.56 -15.83 -20.32
N ASP A 25 -6.43 -15.71 -21.33
CA ASP A 25 -7.61 -14.81 -21.28
C ASP A 25 -8.51 -15.09 -20.08
N ARG A 26 -8.57 -16.34 -19.63
CA ARG A 26 -9.33 -16.74 -18.42
C ARG A 26 -8.86 -15.96 -17.18
N VAL A 27 -7.56 -15.81 -16.99
CA VAL A 27 -6.99 -15.08 -15.85
C VAL A 27 -7.30 -13.60 -15.98
N LEU A 28 -7.13 -13.00 -17.16
CA LEU A 28 -7.51 -11.61 -17.40
C LEU A 28 -9.00 -11.35 -17.08
N HIS A 29 -9.91 -12.19 -17.57
CA HIS A 29 -11.34 -12.08 -17.25
C HIS A 29 -11.63 -12.25 -15.76
N THR A 30 -10.86 -13.09 -15.06
CA THR A 30 -11.00 -13.27 -13.62
C THR A 30 -10.52 -12.04 -12.86
N MET A 31 -9.40 -11.43 -13.29
CA MET A 31 -8.85 -10.21 -12.70
C MET A 31 -9.81 -9.02 -12.89
N LEU A 32 -10.38 -8.85 -14.08
CA LEU A 32 -11.36 -7.80 -14.36
C LEU A 32 -12.61 -7.94 -13.47
N LYS A 33 -13.14 -9.17 -13.32
CA LYS A 33 -14.26 -9.43 -12.39
C LYS A 33 -13.90 -9.21 -10.94
N ALA A 34 -12.67 -9.54 -10.55
CA ALA A 34 -12.20 -9.32 -9.19
C ALA A 34 -12.15 -7.82 -8.87
N GLU A 35 -11.64 -7.00 -9.80
CA GLU A 35 -11.50 -5.54 -9.66
C GLU A 35 -12.82 -4.86 -9.28
N GLU A 36 -13.95 -5.31 -9.82
CA GLU A 36 -15.29 -4.78 -9.50
C GLU A 36 -15.61 -4.79 -7.99
N ASN A 37 -15.04 -5.74 -7.24
CA ASN A 37 -15.24 -5.86 -5.79
C ASN A 37 -14.38 -4.89 -4.96
N TYR A 38 -13.42 -4.21 -5.60
CA TYR A 38 -12.43 -3.35 -4.96
C TYR A 38 -12.51 -1.89 -5.44
N LEU A 39 -13.56 -1.53 -6.18
CA LEU A 39 -13.79 -0.15 -6.59
C LEU A 39 -14.27 0.73 -5.43
N PRO A 40 -13.63 1.90 -5.18
CA PRO A 40 -14.15 2.87 -4.23
C PRO A 40 -15.39 3.59 -4.78
N SER A 41 -16.21 4.14 -3.88
CA SER A 41 -17.38 4.95 -4.28
C SER A 41 -16.91 6.28 -4.88
N PRO A 42 -17.25 6.64 -6.13
CA PRO A 42 -16.72 7.85 -6.77
C PRO A 42 -17.14 9.15 -6.07
N ASN A 43 -18.19 9.11 -5.24
CA ASN A 43 -18.78 10.28 -4.59
C ASN A 43 -18.59 10.29 -3.06
N TYR A 44 -17.64 9.52 -2.51
CA TYR A 44 -17.47 9.41 -1.06
C TYR A 44 -17.17 10.75 -0.36
N PHE A 45 -16.55 11.72 -1.05
CA PHE A 45 -16.34 13.06 -0.52
C PHE A 45 -17.63 13.83 -0.22
N LYS A 46 -18.71 13.52 -0.94
CA LYS A 46 -20.01 14.17 -0.76
C LYS A 46 -20.94 13.36 0.15
N CYS A 47 -20.89 12.04 0.02
CA CYS A 47 -21.86 11.15 0.66
C CYS A 47 -21.42 10.65 2.05
N VAL A 48 -20.11 10.57 2.30
CA VAL A 48 -19.55 9.94 3.52
C VAL A 48 -18.67 10.91 4.30
N GLN A 49 -17.71 11.54 3.62
CA GLN A 49 -16.75 12.42 4.28
C GLN A 49 -17.37 13.77 4.63
N LYS A 50 -17.16 14.21 5.87
CA LYS A 50 -17.62 15.51 6.37
C LYS A 50 -16.48 16.53 6.48
N GLU A 51 -15.28 16.06 6.85
CA GLU A 51 -14.11 16.91 7.05
C GLU A 51 -13.06 16.76 5.95
N ILE A 52 -12.96 15.58 5.34
CA ILE A 52 -11.93 15.29 4.33
C ILE A 52 -12.37 15.87 2.98
N VAL A 53 -11.49 16.68 2.38
CA VAL A 53 -11.68 17.23 1.03
C VAL A 53 -10.62 16.67 0.07
N PRO A 54 -10.85 16.69 -1.26
CA PRO A 54 -9.91 16.12 -2.23
C PRO A 54 -8.46 16.63 -2.13
N LYS A 55 -8.29 17.91 -1.75
CA LYS A 55 -6.96 18.50 -1.51
C LYS A 55 -6.20 17.78 -0.39
N MET A 56 -6.89 17.36 0.67
CA MET A 56 -6.26 16.66 1.81
C MET A 56 -5.87 15.23 1.43
N ARG A 57 -6.73 14.53 0.67
CA ARG A 57 -6.36 13.24 0.05
C ARG A 57 -5.10 13.40 -0.80
N LYS A 58 -5.02 14.43 -1.65
CA LYS A 58 -3.84 14.67 -2.48
C LYS A 58 -2.57 14.85 -1.64
N ILE A 59 -2.64 15.65 -0.57
CA ILE A 59 -1.49 15.88 0.33
C ILE A 59 -1.02 14.55 0.94
N VAL A 60 -1.93 13.75 1.49
CA VAL A 60 -1.57 12.46 2.10
C VAL A 60 -1.09 11.46 1.05
N ALA A 61 -1.68 11.42 -0.15
CA ALA A 61 -1.22 10.56 -1.23
C ALA A 61 0.19 10.94 -1.71
N THR A 62 0.53 12.24 -1.80
CA THR A 62 1.88 12.69 -2.13
C THR A 62 2.88 12.26 -1.06
N TRP A 63 2.56 12.47 0.21
CA TRP A 63 3.40 11.98 1.32
C TRP A 63 3.57 10.45 1.28
N MET A 64 2.50 9.69 1.05
CA MET A 64 2.59 8.22 0.92
C MET A 64 3.52 7.79 -0.21
N LEU A 65 3.45 8.47 -1.37
CA LEU A 65 4.31 8.21 -2.51
C LEU A 65 5.78 8.48 -2.16
N GLU A 66 6.08 9.63 -1.56
CA GLU A 66 7.43 10.01 -1.12
C GLU A 66 8.03 8.96 -0.15
N VAL A 67 7.24 8.48 0.82
CA VAL A 67 7.67 7.43 1.76
C VAL A 67 7.97 6.12 1.02
N CYS A 68 7.09 5.70 0.10
CA CYS A 68 7.32 4.49 -0.70
C CYS A 68 8.56 4.59 -1.59
N GLU A 69 8.80 5.75 -2.21
CA GLU A 69 10.00 5.99 -3.03
C GLU A 69 11.27 5.98 -2.19
N GLU A 70 11.27 6.63 -1.03
CA GLU A 70 12.42 6.69 -0.12
C GLU A 70 12.78 5.31 0.45
N GLN A 71 11.75 4.52 0.78
CA GLN A 71 11.93 3.14 1.24
C GLN A 71 12.14 2.12 0.11
N LYS A 72 12.09 2.57 -1.15
CA LYS A 72 12.21 1.72 -2.34
C LYS A 72 11.26 0.53 -2.30
N CYS A 73 10.02 0.78 -1.89
CA CYS A 73 8.98 -0.23 -1.86
C CYS A 73 8.73 -0.80 -3.26
N GLU A 74 8.21 -2.03 -3.31
CA GLU A 74 7.68 -2.60 -4.56
C GLU A 74 6.61 -1.68 -5.18
N GLU A 75 6.57 -1.61 -6.51
CA GLU A 75 5.75 -0.64 -7.26
C GLU A 75 4.26 -0.76 -6.94
N GLU A 76 3.78 -1.94 -6.54
CA GLU A 76 2.39 -2.19 -6.19
C GLU A 76 1.98 -1.71 -4.79
N VAL A 77 2.93 -1.39 -3.90
CA VAL A 77 2.63 -1.00 -2.51
C VAL A 77 1.81 0.29 -2.48
N PHE A 78 2.27 1.33 -3.17
CA PHE A 78 1.59 2.63 -3.17
C PHE A 78 0.19 2.58 -3.80
N PRO A 79 -0.02 2.03 -5.02
CA PRO A 79 -1.35 1.89 -5.61
C PRO A 79 -2.30 1.07 -4.74
N LEU A 80 -1.81 -0.01 -4.11
CA LEU A 80 -2.63 -0.83 -3.22
C LEU A 80 -3.00 -0.08 -1.94
N ALA A 81 -2.07 0.66 -1.35
CA ALA A 81 -2.34 1.52 -0.20
C ALA A 81 -3.39 2.60 -0.53
N MET A 82 -3.31 3.21 -1.73
CA MET A 82 -4.32 4.15 -2.20
C MET A 82 -5.69 3.51 -2.40
N ASN A 83 -5.74 2.28 -2.93
CA ASN A 83 -6.99 1.52 -3.03
C ASN A 83 -7.62 1.28 -1.64
N TYR A 84 -6.81 0.89 -0.64
CA TYR A 84 -7.29 0.74 0.74
C TYR A 84 -7.81 2.05 1.32
N LEU A 85 -7.07 3.15 1.13
CA LEU A 85 -7.45 4.48 1.61
C LEU A 85 -8.81 4.91 1.02
N ASP A 86 -8.97 4.82 -0.30
CA ASP A 86 -10.21 5.26 -0.96
C ASP A 86 -11.40 4.37 -0.61
N ARG A 87 -11.21 3.06 -0.45
CA ARG A 87 -12.26 2.14 0.00
C ARG A 87 -12.68 2.40 1.44
N PHE A 88 -11.72 2.67 2.33
CA PHE A 88 -12.03 3.04 3.72
C PHE A 88 -12.82 4.35 3.78
N LEU A 89 -12.37 5.38 3.05
CA LEU A 89 -13.09 6.66 2.94
C LEU A 89 -14.47 6.52 2.27
N SER A 90 -14.71 5.44 1.53
CA SER A 90 -16.02 5.14 0.95
C SER A 90 -17.04 4.61 1.93
N VAL A 91 -16.63 4.17 3.13
CA VAL A 91 -17.53 3.55 4.11
C VAL A 91 -17.48 4.21 5.49
N GLU A 92 -16.37 4.86 5.87
CA GLU A 92 -16.17 5.41 7.21
C GLU A 92 -15.86 6.93 7.19
N ALA A 93 -16.67 7.71 7.90
CA ALA A 93 -16.47 9.16 8.01
C ALA A 93 -15.23 9.47 8.86
N THR A 94 -14.16 9.95 8.22
CA THR A 94 -12.85 10.12 8.86
C THR A 94 -12.62 11.57 9.26
N ARG A 95 -12.05 11.77 10.46
CA ARG A 95 -11.62 13.09 10.93
C ARG A 95 -10.33 13.49 10.24
N LYS A 96 -10.16 14.78 9.94
CA LYS A 96 -8.93 15.28 9.29
C LYS A 96 -7.65 14.93 10.03
N THR A 97 -7.69 14.90 11.37
CA THR A 97 -6.55 14.58 12.23
C THR A 97 -6.13 13.10 12.16
N ARG A 98 -7.01 12.21 11.68
CA ARG A 98 -6.72 10.77 11.56
C ARG A 98 -6.34 10.37 10.13
N LEU A 99 -6.33 11.29 9.17
CA LEU A 99 -6.08 10.96 7.77
C LEU A 99 -4.65 10.47 7.53
N GLN A 100 -3.65 11.05 8.20
CA GLN A 100 -2.27 10.58 8.10
C GLN A 100 -2.06 9.21 8.75
N LEU A 101 -2.70 8.94 9.90
CA LEU A 101 -2.75 7.61 10.53
C LEU A 101 -3.38 6.57 9.57
N LEU A 102 -4.50 6.91 8.93
CA LEU A 102 -5.12 6.04 7.93
C LEU A 102 -4.17 5.76 6.76
N GLY A 103 -3.49 6.78 6.23
CA GLY A 103 -2.48 6.62 5.18
C GLY A 103 -1.32 5.71 5.59
N ALA A 104 -0.77 5.92 6.79
CA ALA A 104 0.29 5.07 7.36
C ALA A 104 -0.16 3.61 7.49
N THR A 105 -1.38 3.40 7.99
CA THR A 105 -1.99 2.07 8.10
C THR A 105 -2.14 1.40 6.73
N CYS A 106 -2.62 2.14 5.74
CA CYS A 106 -2.82 1.61 4.39
C CYS A 106 -1.48 1.18 3.78
N MET A 107 -0.41 1.95 3.97
CA MET A 107 0.95 1.56 3.56
C MET A 107 1.44 0.34 4.32
N PHE A 108 1.21 0.26 5.63
CA PHE A 108 1.59 -0.89 6.46
C PHE A 108 0.91 -2.19 6.01
N LEU A 109 -0.38 -2.13 5.65
CA LEU A 109 -1.11 -3.28 5.14
C LEU A 109 -0.64 -3.64 3.72
N ALA A 110 -0.45 -2.65 2.86
CA ALA A 110 0.00 -2.87 1.48
C ALA A 110 1.41 -3.47 1.43
N SER A 111 2.35 -3.00 2.26
CA SER A 111 3.70 -3.54 2.35
C SER A 111 3.70 -5.00 2.76
N LYS A 112 2.89 -5.39 3.76
CA LYS A 112 2.74 -6.80 4.17
C LYS A 112 2.19 -7.71 3.07
N MET A 113 1.44 -7.15 2.11
CA MET A 113 0.84 -7.91 1.02
C MET A 113 1.76 -8.04 -0.20
N LYS A 114 2.71 -7.11 -0.37
CA LYS A 114 3.48 -6.96 -1.61
C LYS A 114 4.99 -7.06 -1.43
N GLU A 115 5.50 -6.81 -0.22
CA GLU A 115 6.93 -6.84 0.06
C GLU A 115 7.34 -8.13 0.77
N THR A 116 8.55 -8.60 0.49
CA THR A 116 9.16 -9.70 1.26
C THR A 116 9.53 -9.25 2.67
N VAL A 117 10.02 -8.01 2.80
CA VAL A 117 10.34 -7.37 4.07
C VAL A 117 9.49 -6.10 4.17
N PRO A 118 8.34 -6.15 4.87
CA PRO A 118 7.41 -5.03 4.88
C PRO A 118 7.91 -3.86 5.73
N LEU A 119 7.41 -2.66 5.43
CA LEU A 119 7.54 -1.49 6.30
C LEU A 119 7.15 -1.82 7.76
N THR A 120 7.99 -1.43 8.72
CA THR A 120 7.67 -1.63 10.15
C THR A 120 6.81 -0.49 10.68
N ALA A 121 6.06 -0.77 11.76
CA ALA A 121 5.25 0.23 12.42
C ALA A 121 6.09 1.39 12.94
N GLU A 122 7.25 1.12 13.55
CA GLU A 122 8.16 2.15 14.06
C GLU A 122 8.65 3.07 12.94
N LYS A 123 8.98 2.50 11.77
CA LYS A 123 9.47 3.28 10.64
C LYS A 123 8.39 4.21 10.08
N LEU A 124 7.16 3.71 9.96
CA LEU A 124 6.04 4.55 9.56
C LEU A 124 5.76 5.67 10.57
N CYS A 125 5.86 5.41 11.87
CA CYS A 125 5.77 6.46 12.90
C CYS A 125 6.83 7.55 12.72
N ILE A 126 8.08 7.18 12.41
CA ILE A 126 9.15 8.14 12.11
C ILE A 126 8.75 9.03 10.92
N TYR A 127 8.22 8.47 9.83
CA TYR A 127 7.77 9.23 8.66
C TYR A 127 6.57 10.15 8.90
N THR A 128 5.89 9.98 10.04
CA THR A 128 4.84 10.90 10.49
C THR A 128 5.37 11.97 11.45
N ASP A 129 6.68 12.17 11.56
CA ASP A 129 7.34 12.97 12.59
C ASP A 129 6.89 12.57 14.02
N ASN A 130 6.64 11.26 14.22
CA ASN A 130 6.11 10.69 15.46
C ASN A 130 4.76 11.27 15.91
N SER A 131 4.01 11.90 15.00
CA SER A 131 2.62 12.34 15.26
C SER A 131 1.66 11.17 15.44
N VAL A 132 2.03 9.98 14.95
CA VAL A 132 1.33 8.71 15.14
C VAL A 132 2.21 7.75 15.93
N GLN A 133 1.62 7.04 16.89
CA GLN A 133 2.31 6.03 17.70
C GLN A 133 2.05 4.60 17.19
N PRO A 134 2.97 3.63 17.41
CA PRO A 134 2.79 2.25 16.94
C PRO A 134 1.50 1.60 17.48
N GLY A 135 1.11 1.91 18.71
CA GLY A 135 -0.13 1.41 19.30
C GLY A 135 -1.38 1.87 18.52
N GLU A 136 -1.38 3.08 17.96
CA GLU A 136 -2.51 3.58 17.16
C GLU A 136 -2.59 2.90 15.80
N LEU A 137 -1.45 2.48 15.26
CA LEU A 137 -1.33 1.78 13.98
C LEU A 137 -1.68 0.28 14.10
N LEU A 138 -1.47 -0.31 15.28
CA LEU A 138 -1.69 -1.73 15.54
C LEU A 138 -3.07 -2.08 16.14
N VAL A 139 -3.77 -1.11 16.75
CA VAL A 139 -5.05 -1.32 17.46
C VAL A 139 -6.22 -0.79 16.64
N ILE A 140 -6.28 -1.16 15.37
CA ILE A 140 -7.38 -0.77 14.46
C ILE A 140 -8.52 -1.78 14.55
#